data_AF-A0A9W4GBD6-F1
#
_entry.id   AF-A0A9W4GBD6-F1
#
_cell.length_a   1.000
_cell.length_b   1.000
_cell.length_c   1.000
_cell.angle_alpha   90.00
_cell.angle_beta   90.00
_cell.angle_gamma   90.00
#
_symmetry.space_group_name_H-M   'P 1'
#
loop_
_entity.id
_entity.type
_entity.pdbx_description
1 polymer ?
#
loop_
_entity_poly.entity_id
_entity_poly.type
_entity_poly.pdbx_seq_one_letter_code
_entity_poly.pdbx_strand_id
1 'polypeptide(L)'
;MLTLVKSSRSTMNTKDEMFSEASNFWDLQKLYQDLEAVKRLLSPRSRQGLTETEKLYLRGLLCGYSPAEIAKKLFQSPKSVEVYLCKTLYPYLKNLLDVPSEVGNWRNICNWLNDAGYKKLSSGENLFNNSLPQEALVKIIGINIHKENTISIDINLQLHFPSNLKGDESKNNIDE
;
A
#
# COMPACT_ATOMS: atom_id res chain seq x y z
N MET A 1 -16.59 -38.58 37.96
CA MET A 1 -17.30 -37.89 36.86
C MET A 1 -16.47 -36.66 36.51
N LEU A 2 -15.93 -36.53 35.28
CA LEU A 2 -16.59 -35.90 34.11
C LEU A 2 -16.97 -34.43 34.43
N THR A 3 -16.62 -33.37 33.68
CA THR A 3 -15.67 -33.11 32.56
C THR A 3 -15.58 -31.55 32.42
N LEU A 4 -14.81 -30.86 31.56
CA LEU A 4 -14.04 -31.18 30.36
C LEU A 4 -12.93 -30.13 30.16
N VAL A 5 -11.71 -30.52 29.73
CA VAL A 5 -10.70 -29.54 29.26
C VAL A 5 -11.11 -29.02 27.88
N LYS A 6 -11.64 -27.80 27.79
CA LYS A 6 -11.86 -27.11 26.52
C LYS A 6 -10.54 -26.55 25.96
N SER A 7 -9.70 -27.47 25.46
CA SER A 7 -8.66 -27.14 24.49
C SER A 7 -9.29 -26.94 23.09
N SER A 8 -8.50 -26.43 22.15
CA SER A 8 -8.88 -26.09 20.77
C SER A 8 -9.80 -24.87 20.64
N ARG A 9 -9.24 -23.69 20.92
CA ARG A 9 -9.68 -22.43 20.31
C ARG A 9 -9.31 -22.47 18.82
N SER A 10 -10.12 -23.13 17.99
CA SER A 10 -9.96 -23.07 16.54
C SER A 10 -10.04 -21.62 16.09
N THR A 11 -8.94 -21.09 15.56
CA THR A 11 -8.86 -19.74 14.99
C THR A 11 -9.66 -19.70 13.69
N MET A 12 -10.97 -19.53 13.81
CA MET A 12 -11.76 -18.88 12.77
C MET A 12 -11.29 -17.43 12.68
N ASN A 13 -10.18 -17.18 11.99
CA ASN A 13 -9.89 -15.85 11.47
C ASN A 13 -11.13 -15.45 10.69
N THR A 14 -11.83 -14.43 11.19
CA THR A 14 -13.01 -13.95 10.51
C THR A 14 -12.56 -13.43 9.15
N LYS A 15 -13.39 -13.58 8.12
CA LYS A 15 -13.02 -13.10 6.77
C LYS A 15 -12.68 -11.61 6.75
N ASP A 16 -13.15 -10.84 7.72
CA ASP A 16 -12.88 -9.41 7.84
C ASP A 16 -11.47 -9.09 8.38
N GLU A 17 -10.88 -9.96 9.22
CA GLU A 17 -9.50 -9.83 9.70
C GLU A 17 -8.45 -10.21 8.64
N MET A 18 -8.85 -10.98 7.62
CA MET A 18 -7.94 -11.42 6.56
C MET A 18 -7.48 -10.23 5.70
N PHE A 19 -6.15 -10.15 5.50
CA PHE A 19 -5.50 -9.07 4.74
C PHE A 19 -5.69 -7.68 5.36
N SER A 20 -5.98 -7.60 6.67
CA SER A 20 -6.09 -6.34 7.41
C SER A 20 -4.79 -5.54 7.39
N GLU A 21 -3.65 -6.17 7.15
CA GLU A 21 -2.33 -5.54 6.99
C GLU A 21 -2.28 -4.53 5.85
N ALA A 22 -3.15 -4.66 4.83
CA ALA A 22 -3.28 -3.70 3.73
C ALA A 22 -3.59 -2.28 4.24
N SER A 23 -4.33 -2.17 5.35
CA SER A 23 -4.72 -0.88 5.96
C SER A 23 -3.53 -0.08 6.49
N ASN A 24 -2.38 -0.71 6.74
CA ASN A 24 -1.17 -0.04 7.20
C ASN A 24 -0.46 0.69 6.05
N PHE A 25 -0.48 0.11 4.84
CA PHE A 25 0.27 0.59 3.68
C PHE A 25 -0.58 1.35 2.65
N TRP A 26 -1.91 1.23 2.70
CA TRP A 26 -2.82 1.78 1.69
C TRP A 26 -3.95 2.60 2.31
N ASP A 27 -4.34 3.67 1.63
CA ASP A 27 -5.56 4.42 1.97
C ASP A 27 -6.78 3.66 1.44
N LEU A 28 -7.19 2.65 2.22
CA LEU A 28 -8.38 1.85 1.93
C LEU A 28 -9.66 2.70 1.88
N GLN A 29 -9.74 3.81 2.62
CA GLN A 29 -10.93 4.66 2.61
C GLN A 29 -11.08 5.35 1.27
N LYS A 30 -10.02 6.01 0.79
CA LYS A 30 -9.99 6.66 -0.53
C LYS A 30 -10.17 5.63 -1.65
N LEU A 31 -9.47 4.49 -1.59
CA LEU A 31 -9.59 3.40 -2.56
C LEU A 31 -11.03 2.86 -2.67
N TYR A 32 -11.72 2.62 -1.56
CA TYR A 32 -13.10 2.13 -1.61
C TYR A 32 -14.05 3.19 -2.17
N GLN A 33 -13.90 4.46 -1.80
CA GLN A 33 -14.74 5.55 -2.30
C GLN A 33 -14.61 5.71 -3.83
N ASP A 34 -13.38 5.70 -4.34
CA ASP A 34 -13.13 5.89 -5.77
C ASP A 34 -13.56 4.64 -6.58
N LEU A 35 -13.32 3.42 -6.07
CA LEU A 35 -13.82 2.20 -6.69
C LEU A 35 -15.35 2.11 -6.66
N GLU A 36 -16.02 2.66 -5.64
CA GLU A 36 -17.49 2.76 -5.60
C GLU A 36 -18.04 3.75 -6.63
N ALA A 37 -17.37 4.88 -6.84
CA ALA A 37 -17.71 5.82 -7.90
C ALA A 37 -17.59 5.17 -9.29
N VAL A 38 -16.48 4.46 -9.54
CA VAL A 38 -16.23 3.72 -10.78
C VAL A 38 -17.23 2.57 -10.98
N LYS A 39 -17.55 1.80 -9.93
CA LYS A 39 -18.57 0.73 -9.98
C LYS A 39 -19.95 1.28 -10.34
N ARG A 40 -20.31 2.45 -9.80
CA ARG A 40 -21.58 3.15 -10.09
C ARG A 40 -21.64 3.63 -11.55
N LEU A 41 -20.52 4.07 -12.12
CA LEU A 41 -20.39 4.44 -13.54
C LEU A 41 -20.54 3.21 -14.46
N LEU A 42 -19.82 2.13 -14.17
CA LEU A 42 -19.82 0.89 -14.97
C LEU A 42 -21.14 0.10 -14.87
N SER A 43 -21.86 0.24 -13.76
CA SER A 43 -23.14 -0.44 -13.53
C SER A 43 -24.15 0.51 -12.90
N PRO A 44 -24.84 1.35 -13.72
CA PRO A 44 -25.83 2.31 -13.23
C PRO A 44 -27.03 1.68 -12.48
N ARG A 45 -27.26 0.38 -12.68
CA ARG A 45 -28.27 -0.41 -11.95
C ARG A 45 -27.79 -0.88 -10.56
N SER A 46 -26.48 -0.89 -10.32
CA SER A 46 -25.90 -1.25 -9.02
C SER A 46 -25.87 -0.03 -8.11
N ARG A 47 -26.94 0.12 -7.30
CA ARG A 47 -26.99 1.14 -6.23
C ARG A 47 -26.21 0.75 -4.97
N GLN A 48 -25.61 -0.44 -4.94
CA GLN A 48 -24.77 -0.91 -3.85
C GLN A 48 -23.30 -0.58 -4.11
N GLY A 49 -22.60 -0.13 -3.06
CA GLY A 49 -21.17 0.12 -3.06
C GLY A 49 -20.33 -1.16 -3.17
N LEU A 50 -19.08 -1.12 -2.70
CA LEU A 50 -18.22 -2.28 -2.68
C LEU A 50 -18.75 -3.28 -1.64
N THR A 51 -19.01 -4.50 -2.09
CA THR A 51 -19.38 -5.62 -1.22
C THR A 51 -18.17 -6.02 -0.37
N GLU A 52 -18.42 -6.60 0.81
CA GLU A 52 -17.32 -7.07 1.68
C GLU A 52 -16.42 -8.11 1.00
N THR A 53 -16.96 -8.86 0.02
CA THR A 53 -16.17 -9.77 -0.81
C THR A 53 -15.24 -9.02 -1.77
N GLU A 54 -15.71 -7.97 -2.45
CA GLU A 54 -14.86 -7.11 -3.29
C GLU A 54 -13.77 -6.41 -2.44
N LYS A 55 -14.12 -5.89 -1.25
CA LYS A 55 -13.15 -5.28 -0.32
C LYS A 55 -12.10 -6.29 0.13
N LEU A 56 -12.51 -7.50 0.52
CA LEU A 56 -11.62 -8.58 0.94
C LEU A 56 -10.62 -8.98 -0.13
N TYR A 57 -11.09 -9.19 -1.37
CA TYR A 57 -10.20 -9.52 -2.49
C TYR A 57 -9.25 -8.36 -2.82
N LEU A 58 -9.71 -7.10 -2.72
CA LEU A 58 -8.84 -5.94 -2.91
C LEU A 58 -7.75 -5.88 -1.84
N ARG A 59 -8.09 -6.03 -0.55
CA ARG A 59 -7.09 -6.10 0.55
C ARG A 59 -6.04 -7.19 0.27
N GLY A 60 -6.46 -8.36 -0.23
CA GLY A 60 -5.57 -9.45 -0.63
C GLY A 60 -4.57 -9.05 -1.72
N LEU A 61 -5.02 -8.38 -2.78
CA LEU A 61 -4.15 -7.86 -3.84
C LEU A 61 -3.19 -6.78 -3.33
N LEU A 62 -3.68 -5.86 -2.50
CA LEU A 62 -2.90 -4.77 -1.90
C LEU A 62 -1.81 -5.25 -0.94
N CYS A 63 -2.02 -6.39 -0.27
CA CYS A 63 -0.97 -7.09 0.49
C CYS A 63 0.07 -7.81 -0.40
N GLY A 64 -0.05 -7.72 -1.74
CA GLY A 64 0.88 -8.35 -2.68
C GLY A 64 0.68 -9.85 -2.89
N TYR A 65 -0.51 -10.40 -2.55
CA TYR A 65 -0.82 -11.80 -2.81
C TYR A 65 -1.39 -12.01 -4.23
N SER A 66 -0.95 -13.07 -4.89
CA SER A 66 -1.54 -13.50 -6.16
C SER A 66 -2.96 -14.06 -5.98
N PRO A 67 -3.79 -14.10 -7.05
CA PRO A 67 -5.11 -14.72 -7.01
C PRO A 67 -5.12 -16.16 -6.47
N ALA A 68 -4.05 -16.93 -6.76
CA ALA A 68 -3.90 -18.30 -6.26
C ALA A 68 -3.59 -18.37 -4.76
N GLU A 69 -2.79 -17.44 -4.23
CA GLU A 69 -2.50 -17.36 -2.79
C GLU A 69 -3.71 -16.86 -1.99
N ILE A 70 -4.47 -15.90 -2.54
CA ILE A 70 -5.73 -15.45 -1.96
C ILE A 70 -6.74 -16.61 -1.93
N ALA A 71 -6.87 -17.37 -3.03
CA ALA A 71 -7.73 -18.56 -3.07
C ALA A 71 -7.31 -19.61 -2.03
N LYS A 72 -6.00 -19.88 -1.88
CA LYS A 72 -5.46 -20.79 -0.88
C LYS A 72 -5.79 -20.35 0.55
N LYS A 73 -5.67 -19.06 0.87
CA LYS A 73 -6.04 -18.49 2.19
C LYS A 73 -7.55 -18.51 2.46
N LEU A 74 -8.36 -18.35 1.42
CA LEU A 74 -9.84 -18.38 1.51
C LEU A 74 -10.45 -19.78 1.38
N PHE A 75 -9.62 -20.84 1.25
CA PHE A 75 -10.05 -22.22 0.98
C PHE A 75 -10.96 -22.34 -0.25
N GLN A 76 -10.67 -21.57 -1.30
CA GLN A 76 -11.40 -21.57 -2.58
C GLN A 76 -10.53 -22.08 -3.74
N SER A 77 -11.16 -22.38 -4.88
CA SER A 77 -10.42 -22.73 -6.08
C SER A 77 -9.73 -21.48 -6.68
N PRO A 78 -8.45 -21.57 -7.08
CA PRO A 78 -7.75 -20.46 -7.75
C PRO A 78 -8.49 -19.95 -8.97
N LYS A 79 -9.11 -20.84 -9.76
CA LYS A 79 -9.85 -20.48 -10.98
C LYS A 79 -11.11 -19.67 -10.68
N SER A 80 -11.84 -20.00 -9.60
CA SER A 80 -13.02 -19.23 -9.17
C SER A 80 -12.63 -17.81 -8.76
N VAL A 81 -11.52 -17.66 -8.01
CA VAL A 81 -11.01 -16.35 -7.59
C VAL A 81 -10.53 -15.53 -8.79
N GLU A 82 -9.72 -16.11 -9.67
CA GLU A 82 -9.25 -15.47 -10.89
C GLU A 82 -10.41 -14.96 -11.78
N VAL A 83 -11.40 -15.82 -12.05
CA VAL A 83 -12.59 -15.45 -12.84
C VAL A 83 -13.42 -14.37 -12.14
N TYR A 84 -13.51 -14.38 -10.81
CA TYR A 84 -14.20 -13.33 -10.06
C TYR A 84 -13.47 -11.99 -10.16
N LEU A 85 -12.15 -11.97 -9.94
CA LEU A 85 -11.30 -10.76 -10.05
C LEU A 85 -11.39 -10.14 -11.45
N CYS A 86 -11.25 -10.96 -12.50
CA CYS A 86 -11.34 -10.52 -13.89
C CYS A 86 -12.72 -9.95 -14.27
N LYS A 87 -13.80 -10.35 -13.58
CA LYS A 87 -15.17 -9.87 -13.83
C LYS A 87 -15.58 -8.68 -12.96
N THR A 88 -14.87 -8.38 -11.88
CA THR A 88 -15.26 -7.38 -10.88
C THR A 88 -14.16 -6.34 -10.65
N LEU A 89 -13.16 -6.67 -9.85
CA LEU A 89 -12.12 -5.73 -9.42
C LEU A 89 -11.22 -5.25 -10.57
N TYR A 90 -10.81 -6.10 -11.51
CA TYR A 90 -9.95 -5.64 -12.61
C TYR A 90 -10.64 -4.61 -13.53
N PRO A 91 -11.92 -4.79 -13.95
CA PRO A 91 -12.68 -3.73 -14.61
C PRO A 91 -12.75 -2.42 -13.82
N TYR A 92 -12.97 -2.46 -12.50
CA TYR A 92 -13.04 -1.24 -11.70
C TYR A 92 -11.66 -0.56 -11.61
N LEU A 93 -10.60 -1.30 -11.29
CA LEU A 93 -9.23 -0.78 -11.20
C LEU A 93 -8.74 -0.23 -12.54
N LYS A 94 -9.12 -0.86 -13.66
CA LYS A 94 -8.81 -0.37 -15.00
C LYS A 94 -9.39 1.02 -15.27
N ASN A 95 -10.66 1.22 -14.94
CA ASN A 95 -11.34 2.50 -15.15
C ASN A 95 -10.92 3.56 -14.12
N LEU A 96 -10.45 3.15 -12.93
CA LEU A 96 -9.90 4.07 -11.93
C LEU A 96 -8.53 4.62 -12.32
N LEU A 97 -7.69 3.79 -12.93
CA LEU A 97 -6.30 4.11 -13.27
C LEU A 97 -6.09 4.53 -14.73
N ASP A 98 -7.15 4.51 -15.55
CA ASP A 98 -7.13 4.73 -17.00
C ASP A 98 -6.07 3.91 -17.76
N VAL A 99 -5.83 2.67 -17.31
CA VAL A 99 -4.76 1.80 -17.85
C VAL A 99 -5.23 0.94 -19.04
N PRO A 100 -4.34 0.65 -20.00
CA PRO A 100 -4.64 -0.26 -21.10
C PRO A 100 -4.97 -1.67 -20.60
N SER A 101 -5.62 -2.47 -21.46
CA SER A 101 -6.40 -3.63 -21.02
C SER A 101 -5.63 -4.82 -20.44
N GLU A 102 -4.29 -4.76 -20.40
CA GLU A 102 -3.41 -5.84 -19.92
C GLU A 102 -3.19 -5.78 -18.39
N VAL A 103 -4.29 -5.68 -17.64
CA VAL A 103 -4.33 -5.78 -16.15
C VAL A 103 -3.99 -7.22 -15.66
N GLY A 104 -3.62 -8.12 -16.56
CA GLY A 104 -3.32 -9.53 -16.27
C GLY A 104 -2.15 -9.74 -15.28
N ASN A 105 -1.24 -8.78 -15.16
CA ASN A 105 -0.21 -8.81 -14.12
C ASN A 105 -0.66 -8.04 -12.88
N TRP A 106 -1.27 -8.75 -11.93
CA TRP A 106 -1.77 -8.21 -10.67
C TRP A 106 -0.70 -7.43 -9.86
N ARG A 107 0.60 -7.71 -10.05
CA ARG A 107 1.68 -6.92 -9.42
C ARG A 107 1.68 -5.47 -9.88
N ASN A 108 1.33 -5.20 -11.14
CA ASN A 108 1.32 -3.85 -11.68
C ASN A 108 0.21 -3.00 -11.07
N ILE A 109 -0.88 -3.61 -10.58
CA ILE A 109 -1.97 -2.92 -9.87
C ILE A 109 -1.42 -2.17 -8.65
N CYS A 110 -0.54 -2.79 -7.87
CA CYS A 110 0.10 -2.13 -6.73
C CYS A 110 0.96 -0.94 -7.17
N ASN A 111 1.72 -1.08 -8.27
CA ASN A 111 2.53 0.04 -8.79
C ASN A 111 1.63 1.20 -9.25
N TRP A 112 0.60 0.92 -10.05
CA TRP A 112 -0.32 1.96 -10.54
C TRP A 112 -1.09 2.66 -9.42
N LEU A 113 -1.54 1.91 -8.38
CA LEU A 113 -2.18 2.52 -7.21
C LEU A 113 -1.20 3.33 -6.36
N ASN A 114 0.08 2.95 -6.31
CA ASN A 114 1.13 3.77 -5.70
C ASN A 114 1.32 5.09 -6.47
N ASP A 115 1.43 5.01 -7.80
CA ASP A 115 1.67 6.16 -8.67
C ASP A 115 0.48 7.13 -8.71
N ALA A 116 -0.75 6.61 -8.56
CA ALA A 116 -1.97 7.40 -8.36
C ALA A 116 -2.16 7.93 -6.90
N GLY A 117 -1.17 7.74 -6.02
CA GLY A 117 -1.15 8.31 -4.67
C GLY A 117 -2.14 7.66 -3.69
N TYR A 118 -2.45 6.36 -3.83
CA TYR A 118 -3.24 5.60 -2.86
C TYR A 118 -2.41 4.88 -1.80
N LYS A 119 -1.10 4.72 -2.02
CA LYS A 119 -0.21 4.20 -0.99
C LYS A 119 -0.11 5.24 0.12
N LYS A 120 -0.34 4.83 1.37
CA LYS A 120 -0.07 5.69 2.52
C LYS A 120 1.40 6.03 2.51
N LEU A 121 1.71 7.30 2.73
CA LEU A 121 3.05 7.73 3.11
C LEU A 121 3.34 7.09 4.47
N SER A 122 4.03 5.95 4.45
CA SER A 122 4.63 5.36 5.63
C SER A 122 5.56 6.42 6.23
N SER A 123 5.38 6.78 7.50
CA SER A 123 6.16 7.83 8.20
C SER A 123 7.65 7.49 8.37
N GLY A 124 8.19 6.54 7.60
CA GLY A 124 9.61 6.20 7.52
C GLY A 124 10.19 6.15 6.08
N GLU A 125 9.39 6.24 5.01
CA GLU A 125 9.89 6.01 3.63
C GLU A 125 9.75 7.23 2.69
N ASN A 126 9.52 8.43 3.23
CA ASN A 126 9.39 9.67 2.45
C ASN A 126 10.08 10.90 3.07
N LEU A 127 11.14 10.72 3.86
CA LEU A 127 11.97 11.86 4.31
C LEU A 127 12.98 12.34 3.25
N PHE A 128 13.18 11.58 2.16
CA PHE A 128 14.23 11.85 1.16
C PHE A 128 13.72 12.02 -0.28
N ASN A 129 12.45 11.75 -0.56
CA ASN A 129 11.92 11.69 -1.93
C ASN A 129 11.52 13.08 -2.47
N ASN A 130 12.43 14.05 -2.38
CA ASN A 130 12.50 15.29 -3.19
C ASN A 130 13.70 16.18 -2.81
N SER A 131 14.45 15.84 -1.75
CA SER A 131 15.69 16.51 -1.36
C SER A 131 16.82 15.49 -1.20
N LEU A 132 17.56 15.26 -2.28
CA LEU A 132 18.95 14.82 -2.11
C LEU A 132 19.68 15.88 -1.26
N PRO A 133 20.55 15.48 -0.32
CA PRO A 133 21.36 16.45 0.40
C PRO A 133 22.21 17.21 -0.62
N GLN A 134 22.07 18.54 -0.65
CA GLN A 134 22.78 19.40 -1.61
C GLN A 134 24.29 19.30 -1.37
N GLU A 135 24.67 19.14 -0.10
CA GLU A 135 26.02 18.85 0.33
C GLU A 135 25.97 17.78 1.43
N ALA A 136 26.88 16.80 1.33
CA ALA A 136 27.08 15.75 2.32
C ALA A 136 28.54 15.77 2.77
N LEU A 137 28.78 16.14 4.03
CA LEU A 137 30.11 16.16 4.63
C LEU A 137 30.28 14.94 5.53
N VAL A 138 31.16 14.03 5.11
CA VAL A 138 31.57 12.86 5.88
C VAL A 138 32.95 13.12 6.48
N LYS A 139 33.06 13.05 7.80
CA LYS A 139 34.34 13.09 8.51
C LYS A 139 34.50 11.81 9.32
N ILE A 140 35.50 11.00 8.97
CA ILE A 140 35.92 9.89 9.81
C ILE A 140 36.65 10.50 11.02
N ILE A 141 36.08 10.32 12.21
CA ILE A 141 36.63 10.79 13.49
C ILE A 141 37.75 9.85 13.93
N GLY A 142 37.58 8.55 13.72
CA GLY A 142 38.52 7.52 14.14
C GLY A 142 38.31 6.21 13.37
N ILE A 143 39.40 5.46 13.22
CA ILE A 143 39.39 4.06 12.78
C ILE A 143 40.19 3.28 13.82
N ASN A 144 39.60 2.24 14.38
CA ASN A 144 40.23 1.36 15.35
C ASN A 144 40.17 -0.08 14.85
N ILE A 145 41.26 -0.82 14.99
CA ILE A 145 41.33 -2.25 14.65
C ILE A 145 41.59 -2.99 15.97
N HIS A 146 40.59 -3.72 16.44
CA HIS A 146 40.65 -4.42 17.71
C HIS A 146 41.26 -5.82 17.54
N LYS A 147 41.81 -6.36 18.63
CA LYS A 147 42.50 -7.66 18.65
C LYS A 147 41.61 -8.86 18.30
N GLU A 148 40.30 -8.67 18.32
CA GLU A 148 39.26 -9.65 17.97
C GLU A 148 38.86 -9.60 16.48
N ASN A 149 39.70 -8.99 15.64
CA ASN A 149 39.51 -8.84 14.19
C ASN A 149 38.27 -8.00 13.80
N THR A 150 37.80 -7.14 14.70
CA THR A 150 36.76 -6.13 14.45
C THR A 150 37.40 -4.79 14.09
N ILE A 151 36.78 -4.06 13.17
CA ILE A 151 37.15 -2.69 12.79
C ILE A 151 36.00 -1.77 13.19
N SER A 152 36.29 -0.81 14.06
CA SER A 152 35.36 0.25 14.46
C SER A 152 35.70 1.52 13.68
N ILE A 153 34.70 2.19 13.13
CA ILE A 153 34.85 3.44 12.39
C ILE A 153 33.88 4.46 12.99
N ASP A 154 34.42 5.49 13.64
CA ASP A 154 33.64 6.58 14.19
C ASP A 154 33.43 7.64 13.11
N ILE A 155 32.18 7.99 12.80
CA ILE A 155 31.82 8.87 11.67
C ILE A 155 30.99 10.05 12.16
N ASN A 156 31.42 11.27 11.84
CA ASN A 156 30.56 12.45 11.84
C ASN A 156 29.96 12.61 10.44
N LEU A 157 28.63 12.57 10.35
CA LEU A 157 27.89 12.79 9.10
C LEU A 157 27.07 14.07 9.24
N GLN A 158 27.26 15.02 8.33
CA GLN A 158 26.43 16.22 8.21
C GLN A 158 25.77 16.24 6.83
N LEU A 159 24.45 16.38 6.82
CA LEU A 159 23.62 16.40 5.62
C LEU A 159 22.87 17.73 5.57
N HIS A 160 23.03 18.49 4.48
CA HIS A 160 22.32 19.74 4.28
C HIS A 160 21.23 19.56 3.21
N PHE A 161 19.97 19.78 3.59
CA PHE A 161 18.81 19.57 2.72
C PHE A 161 18.23 20.92 2.25
N PRO A 162 17.90 21.08 0.95
CA PRO A 162 17.23 22.28 0.46
C PRO A 162 15.87 22.50 1.12
N SER A 163 15.71 23.67 1.74
CA SER A 163 14.47 24.09 2.42
C SER A 163 13.46 24.66 1.42
N ASN A 164 12.79 23.78 0.67
CA ASN A 164 11.69 24.16 -0.24
C ASN A 164 10.37 24.32 0.53
N LEU A 165 10.30 25.34 1.37
CA LEU A 165 9.04 25.93 1.85
C LEU A 165 8.85 27.30 1.19
N LYS A 166 8.49 27.30 -0.11
CA LYS A 166 7.76 28.43 -0.68
C LYS A 166 6.33 28.37 -0.14
N GLY A 167 6.07 29.08 0.95
CA GLY A 167 4.72 29.54 1.24
C GLY A 167 4.35 30.60 0.22
N ASP A 168 3.15 30.49 -0.36
CA ASP A 168 2.61 31.49 -1.28
C ASP A 168 2.26 32.79 -0.53
N GLU A 169 3.24 33.69 -0.40
CA GLU A 169 2.95 35.11 -0.18
C GLU A 169 2.61 35.79 -1.52
N SER A 170 1.36 35.60 -1.94
CA SER A 170 0.75 36.40 -3.01
C SER A 170 0.65 37.87 -2.58
N LYS A 171 1.69 38.65 -2.88
CA LYS A 171 1.69 40.11 -2.74
C LYS A 171 0.79 40.74 -3.81
N ASN A 172 -0.51 40.79 -3.53
CA ASN A 172 -1.43 41.66 -4.25
C ASN A 172 -1.32 43.08 -3.69
N ASN A 173 -0.27 43.80 -4.08
CA ASN A 173 -0.33 45.26 -4.11
C ASN A 173 -1.26 45.65 -5.26
N ILE A 174 -2.33 46.36 -4.97
CA ILE A 174 -3.13 47.07 -5.96
C ILE A 174 -2.81 48.55 -5.76
N ASP A 175 -2.02 49.10 -6.68
CA ASP A 175 -1.90 50.54 -6.89
C ASP A 175 -3.00 50.97 -7.87
N GLU A 176 -4.04 51.66 -7.40
CA GLU A 176 -4.73 52.76 -8.11
C GLU A 176 -5.51 53.66 -7.12
#